data_AF-A0A958QHY9-F1
#
_entry.id   AF-A0A958QHY9-F1
#
_cell.length_a   1.000
_cell.length_b   1.000
_cell.length_c   1.000
_cell.angle_alpha   90.00
_cell.angle_beta   90.00
_cell.angle_gamma   90.00
#
_symmetry.space_group_name_H-M   'P 1'
#
loop_
_entity.id
_entity.type
_entity.pdbx_description
1 polymer ?
#
loop_
_entity_poly.entity_id
_entity_poly.type
_entity_poly.pdbx_seq_one_letter_code
_entity_poly.pdbx_strand_id
1 'polypeptide(L)'
;MKRFKFRLQKVLDFKETEKKERAQQLAQENQRLLSLEERMQAILEEQEVLGGIGDAVMTIEELCLTGDYKQRLQDELEQQREHILLAAKAVDEAREAYIEKTKETESLEAVKRRRKQEHLEEAKKKEKKQIDETVVQRHRFTKNNGG
;
A
#
# COMPACT_ATOMS: atom_id res chain seq x y z
N MET A 1 -26.41 -27.13 4.05
CA MET A 1 -25.44 -26.84 2.97
C MET A 1 -24.00 -27.01 3.44
N LYS A 2 -23.10 -27.56 2.62
CA LYS A 2 -21.64 -27.57 2.92
C LYS A 2 -21.09 -26.13 2.84
N ARG A 3 -20.32 -25.70 3.84
CA ARG A 3 -19.63 -24.39 3.84
C ARG A 3 -18.63 -24.33 2.69
N PHE A 4 -18.58 -23.20 1.98
CA PHE A 4 -17.59 -22.95 0.92
C PHE A 4 -16.18 -22.95 1.50
N LYS A 5 -15.28 -23.74 0.93
CA LYS A 5 -13.86 -23.76 1.28
C LYS A 5 -13.03 -23.39 0.06
N PHE A 6 -12.36 -22.25 0.11
CA PHE A 6 -11.46 -21.84 -0.96
C PHE A 6 -10.13 -22.57 -0.83
N ARG A 7 -9.79 -23.41 -1.82
CA ARG A 7 -8.56 -24.23 -1.81
C ARG A 7 -7.28 -23.42 -1.70
N LEU A 8 -7.28 -22.18 -2.19
CA LEU A 8 -6.13 -21.28 -2.18
C LEU A 8 -6.20 -20.25 -1.05
N GLN A 9 -7.00 -20.48 0.00
CA GLN A 9 -7.13 -19.51 1.10
C GLN A 9 -5.79 -19.25 1.78
N LYS A 10 -5.00 -20.29 2.06
CA LYS A 10 -3.65 -20.13 2.64
C LYS A 10 -2.71 -19.30 1.77
N VAL A 11 -2.81 -19.45 0.45
CA VAL A 11 -2.00 -18.68 -0.51
C VAL A 11 -2.44 -17.22 -0.52
N LEU A 12 -3.76 -16.97 -0.45
CA LEU A 12 -4.31 -15.63 -0.34
C LEU A 12 -3.88 -14.95 0.96
N ASP A 13 -3.97 -15.65 2.09
CA ASP A 13 -3.55 -15.12 3.39
C ASP A 13 -2.06 -14.76 3.37
N PHE A 14 -1.22 -15.61 2.77
CA PHE A 14 0.22 -15.31 2.60
C PHE A 14 0.45 -14.08 1.71
N LYS A 15 -0.25 -13.96 0.59
CA LYS A 15 -0.16 -12.81 -0.32
C LYS A 15 -0.64 -11.51 0.32
N GLU A 16 -1.69 -11.57 1.15
CA GLU A 16 -2.14 -10.43 1.94
C GLU A 16 -1.07 -9.97 2.95
N THR A 17 -0.36 -10.91 3.57
CA THR A 17 0.79 -10.59 4.44
C THR A 17 1.92 -9.94 3.66
N GLU A 18 2.33 -10.51 2.50
CA GLU A 18 3.35 -9.89 1.64
C GLU A 18 2.96 -8.46 1.24
N LYS A 19 1.69 -8.24 0.87
CA LYS A 19 1.17 -6.91 0.53
C LYS A 19 1.29 -5.93 1.71
N LYS A 20 0.97 -6.38 2.94
CA LYS A 20 1.10 -5.56 4.15
C LYS A 20 2.56 -5.21 4.45
N GLU A 21 3.48 -6.16 4.30
CA GLU A 21 4.91 -5.92 4.47
C GLU A 21 5.42 -4.86 3.47
N ARG A 22 5.01 -4.95 2.20
CA ARG A 22 5.36 -3.93 1.19
C ARG A 22 4.74 -2.57 1.48
N ALA A 23 3.52 -2.54 2.00
CA ALA A 23 2.90 -1.28 2.43
C ALA A 23 3.68 -0.63 3.59
N GLN A 24 4.15 -1.43 4.54
CA GLN A 24 4.99 -0.94 5.65
C GLN A 24 6.34 -0.41 5.15
N GLN A 25 7.00 -1.13 4.24
CA GLN A 25 8.25 -0.67 3.61
C GLN A 25 8.04 0.67 2.88
N LEU A 26 6.99 0.78 2.07
CA LEU A 26 6.65 2.04 1.40
C LEU A 26 6.42 3.17 2.41
N ALA A 27 5.74 2.91 3.53
CA ALA A 27 5.53 3.92 4.57
C ALA A 27 6.85 4.37 5.21
N GLN A 28 7.78 3.44 5.46
CA GLN A 28 9.10 3.75 6.01
C GLN A 28 9.93 4.61 5.05
N GLU A 29 9.96 4.27 3.76
CA GLU A 29 10.71 5.06 2.77
C GLU A 29 10.08 6.45 2.57
N ASN A 30 8.76 6.59 2.61
CA ASN A 30 8.11 7.90 2.59
C ASN A 30 8.46 8.74 3.81
N GLN A 31 8.47 8.13 5.01
CA GLN A 31 8.86 8.83 6.23
C GLN A 31 10.32 9.28 6.17
N ARG A 32 11.20 8.46 5.60
CA ARG A 32 12.61 8.80 5.37
C ARG A 32 12.77 9.94 4.38
N LEU A 33 12.03 9.93 3.27
CA LEU A 33 12.05 11.02 2.30
C LEU A 33 11.60 12.33 2.96
N LEU A 34 10.49 12.29 3.70
CA LEU A 34 9.97 13.46 4.42
C LEU A 34 11.00 14.04 5.40
N SER A 35 11.67 13.20 6.20
CA SER A 35 12.67 13.71 7.15
C SER A 35 13.89 14.32 6.47
N LEU A 36 14.26 13.83 5.28
CA LEU A 36 15.31 14.42 4.46
C LEU A 36 14.87 15.75 3.85
N GLU A 37 13.62 15.87 3.40
CA GLU A 37 13.05 17.13 2.92
C GLU A 37 12.96 18.18 4.04
N GLU A 38 12.52 17.79 5.24
CA GLU A 38 12.51 18.65 6.43
C GLU A 38 13.92 19.15 6.79
N ARG A 39 14.93 18.26 6.71
CA ARG A 39 16.34 18.66 6.93
C ARG A 39 16.82 19.65 5.87
N MET A 40 16.48 19.46 4.61
CA MET A 40 16.81 20.40 3.54
C MET A 40 16.16 21.77 3.77
N GLN A 41 14.91 21.78 4.20
CA GLN A 41 14.19 23.00 4.52
C GLN A 41 14.86 23.76 5.67
N ALA A 42 15.31 23.07 6.72
CA ALA A 42 16.07 23.69 7.81
C ALA A 42 17.39 24.32 7.32
N ILE A 43 18.12 23.67 6.41
CA ILE A 43 19.37 24.22 5.83
C ILE A 43 19.06 25.48 4.99
N LEU A 44 17.97 25.48 4.23
CA LEU A 44 17.53 26.65 3.46
C LEU A 44 17.16 27.82 4.36
N GLU A 45 16.43 27.57 5.45
CA GLU A 45 16.08 28.60 6.44
C GLU A 45 17.34 29.19 7.11
N GLU A 46 18.34 28.37 7.43
CA GLU A 46 19.63 28.84 7.93
C GLU A 46 20.36 29.72 6.91
N GLN A 47 20.32 29.38 5.61
CA GLN A 47 20.90 30.21 4.54
C GLN A 47 20.20 31.56 4.39
N GLU A 48 18.87 31.59 4.50
CA GLU A 48 18.08 32.83 4.43
C GLU A 48 18.43 33.78 5.58
N VAL A 49 18.56 33.27 6.80
CA VAL A 49 18.97 34.04 7.98
C VAL A 49 20.34 34.68 7.76
N LEU A 50 21.31 33.95 7.22
CA LEU A 50 22.64 34.49 6.90
C LEU A 50 22.63 35.48 5.74
N GLY A 51 21.71 35.32 4.79
CA GLY A 51 21.50 36.28 3.70
C GLY A 51 21.06 37.65 4.22
N GLY A 52 20.23 37.67 5.26
CA GLY A 52 19.75 38.90 5.91
C GLY A 52 20.79 39.69 6.71
N ILE A 53 21.95 39.10 7.01
CA ILE A 53 23.05 39.74 7.78
C ILE A 53 23.94 40.62 6.87
N GLY A 54 23.77 40.56 5.54
CA GLY A 54 24.66 41.21 4.55
C GLY A 54 24.78 42.74 4.64
N ASP A 55 23.81 43.43 5.26
CA ASP A 55 23.81 44.90 5.40
C ASP A 55 24.43 45.40 6.72
N ALA A 56 24.89 44.50 7.60
CA ALA A 56 25.54 44.86 8.84
C ALA A 56 27.01 45.25 8.62
N VAL A 57 27.50 46.25 9.35
CA VAL A 57 28.93 46.57 9.40
C VAL A 57 29.63 45.43 10.14
N MET A 58 30.35 44.59 9.40
CA MET A 58 31.10 43.45 9.92
C MET A 58 32.60 43.71 9.87
N THR A 59 33.32 43.12 10.83
CA THR A 59 34.78 43.01 10.79
C THR A 59 35.22 42.01 9.72
N ILE A 60 36.50 42.07 9.34
CA ILE A 60 37.09 41.13 8.37
C ILE A 60 37.00 39.68 8.88
N GLU A 61 37.19 39.47 10.19
CA GLU A 61 37.10 38.15 10.83
C GLU A 61 35.67 37.59 10.76
N GLU A 62 34.66 38.41 11.05
CA GLU A 62 33.24 38.03 10.90
C GLU A 62 32.86 37.73 9.44
N LEU A 63 33.44 38.48 8.49
CA LEU A 63 33.23 38.24 7.07
C LEU A 63 33.81 36.89 6.62
N CYS A 64 35.02 36.54 7.07
CA CYS A 64 35.62 35.24 6.78
C CYS A 64 34.80 34.10 7.40
N LEU A 65 34.41 34.22 8.68
CA LEU A 65 33.61 33.21 9.37
C LEU A 65 32.25 32.98 8.71
N THR A 66 31.57 34.06 8.30
CA THR A 66 30.29 33.96 7.59
C THR A 66 30.46 33.37 6.18
N GLY A 67 31.56 33.67 5.49
CA GLY A 67 31.91 33.05 4.21
C GLY A 67 32.10 31.54 4.32
N ASP A 68 32.94 31.09 5.27
CA ASP A 68 33.21 29.67 5.51
C ASP A 68 31.93 28.93 5.92
N TYR A 69 31.10 29.54 6.77
CA TYR A 69 29.83 28.95 7.18
C TYR A 69 28.84 28.82 6.01
N LYS A 70 28.75 29.81 5.12
CA LYS A 70 27.93 29.75 3.91
C LYS A 70 28.39 28.64 2.98
N GLN A 71 29.70 28.49 2.77
CA GLN A 71 30.26 27.41 1.96
C GLN A 71 29.89 26.04 2.56
N ARG A 72 30.05 25.86 3.87
CA ARG A 72 29.66 24.63 4.57
C ARG A 72 28.18 24.28 4.37
N LEU A 73 27.29 25.27 4.49
CA LEU A 73 25.85 25.04 4.27
C LEU A 73 25.54 24.70 2.81
N GLN A 74 26.27 25.27 1.85
CA GLN A 74 26.11 24.93 0.45
C GLN A 74 26.53 23.47 0.19
N ASP A 75 27.69 23.04 0.71
CA ASP A 75 28.15 21.66 0.59
C ASP A 75 27.16 20.69 1.26
N GLU A 76 26.64 21.05 2.43
CA GLU A 76 25.62 20.27 3.14
C GLU A 76 24.31 20.16 2.35
N LEU A 77 23.89 21.25 1.69
CA LEU A 77 22.69 21.28 0.86
C LEU A 77 22.85 20.43 -0.40
N GLU A 78 24.03 20.41 -1.02
CA GLU A 78 24.33 19.54 -2.16
C GLU A 78 24.26 18.06 -1.76
N GLN A 79 24.90 17.68 -0.64
CA GLN A 79 24.80 16.32 -0.09
C GLN A 79 23.36 15.94 0.25
N GLN A 80 22.60 16.86 0.84
CA GLN A 80 21.22 16.63 1.20
C GLN A 80 20.33 16.38 -0.03
N ARG A 81 20.57 17.10 -1.14
CA ARG A 81 19.89 16.86 -2.42
C ARG A 81 20.17 15.46 -2.97
N GLU A 82 21.41 14.98 -2.87
CA GLU A 82 21.75 13.61 -3.27
C GLU A 82 21.02 12.58 -2.41
N HIS A 83 20.94 12.79 -1.10
CA HIS A 83 20.20 11.92 -0.20
C HIS A 83 18.70 11.89 -0.51
N ILE A 84 18.08 13.04 -0.79
CA ILE A 84 16.68 13.13 -1.22
C ILE A 84 16.47 12.38 -2.53
N LEU A 85 17.36 12.55 -3.51
CA LEU A 85 17.27 11.87 -4.80
C LEU A 85 17.31 10.34 -4.63
N LEU A 86 18.19 9.83 -3.76
CA LEU A 86 18.28 8.40 -3.47
C LEU A 86 17.05 7.89 -2.72
N ALA A 87 16.54 8.65 -1.76
CA ALA A 87 15.33 8.30 -1.02
C ALA A 87 14.09 8.30 -1.92
N ALA A 88 13.96 9.28 -2.82
CA ALA A 88 12.87 9.34 -3.80
C ALA A 88 12.87 8.11 -4.72
N LYS A 89 14.03 7.68 -5.20
CA LYS A 89 14.16 6.42 -5.96
C LYS A 89 13.74 5.21 -5.14
N ALA A 90 14.13 5.14 -3.87
CA ALA A 90 13.73 4.04 -2.99
C ALA A 90 12.22 4.01 -2.75
N VAL A 91 11.57 5.18 -2.62
CA VAL A 91 10.10 5.29 -2.54
C VAL A 91 9.44 4.77 -3.82
N ASP A 92 9.96 5.14 -4.99
CA ASP A 92 9.43 4.67 -6.27
C ASP A 92 9.55 3.15 -6.41
N GLU A 93 10.71 2.57 -6.08
CA GLU A 93 10.91 1.12 -6.08
C GLU A 93 9.96 0.41 -5.10
N ALA A 94 9.81 0.93 -3.87
CA ALA A 94 8.89 0.38 -2.88
C ALA A 94 7.43 0.48 -3.34
N ARG A 95 7.08 1.55 -4.05
CA ARG A 95 5.75 1.78 -4.61
C ARG A 95 5.44 0.78 -5.71
N GLU A 96 6.37 0.55 -6.64
CA GLU A 96 6.23 -0.45 -7.69
C GLU A 96 6.05 -1.85 -7.11
N ALA A 97 6.86 -2.23 -6.13
CA ALA A 97 6.75 -3.51 -5.44
C ALA A 97 5.39 -3.69 -4.74
N TYR A 98 4.87 -2.64 -4.10
CA TYR A 98 3.54 -2.65 -3.49
C TYR A 98 2.41 -2.81 -4.53
N ILE A 99 2.52 -2.12 -5.66
CA ILE A 99 1.54 -2.21 -6.76
C ILE A 99 1.51 -3.64 -7.32
N GLU A 100 2.68 -4.25 -7.55
CA GLU A 100 2.79 -5.63 -8.03
C GLU A 100 2.09 -6.61 -7.08
N LYS A 101 2.40 -6.53 -5.77
CA LYS A 101 1.76 -7.38 -4.76
C LYS A 101 0.26 -7.14 -4.62
N THR A 102 -0.18 -5.90 -4.83
CA THR A 102 -1.60 -5.57 -4.86
C THR A 102 -2.31 -6.25 -6.02
N LYS A 103 -1.75 -6.18 -7.24
CA LYS A 103 -2.29 -6.86 -8.42
C LYS A 103 -2.37 -8.37 -8.24
N GLU A 104 -1.31 -8.99 -7.72
CA GLU A 104 -1.30 -10.43 -7.42
C GLU A 104 -2.43 -10.81 -6.45
N THR A 105 -2.59 -10.06 -5.37
CA THR A 105 -3.60 -10.32 -4.34
C THR A 105 -5.01 -10.15 -4.90
N GLU A 106 -5.27 -9.06 -5.61
CA GLU A 106 -6.58 -8.75 -6.21
C GLU A 106 -7.01 -9.81 -7.23
N SER A 107 -6.06 -10.33 -8.02
CA SER A 107 -6.33 -11.40 -8.99
C SER A 107 -6.85 -12.66 -8.28
N LEU A 108 -6.25 -13.01 -7.14
CA LEU A 108 -6.61 -14.19 -6.37
C LEU A 108 -7.93 -14.00 -5.61
N GLU A 109 -8.19 -12.79 -5.11
CA GLU A 109 -9.49 -12.41 -4.56
C GLU A 109 -10.61 -12.49 -5.59
N ALA A 110 -10.37 -12.05 -6.83
CA ALA A 110 -11.32 -12.16 -7.92
C ALA A 110 -11.67 -13.63 -8.20
N VAL A 111 -10.66 -14.53 -8.24
CA VAL A 111 -10.88 -15.97 -8.37
C VAL A 111 -11.69 -16.53 -7.20
N LYS A 112 -11.40 -16.12 -5.96
CA LYS A 112 -12.16 -16.51 -4.77
C LYS A 112 -13.62 -16.08 -4.87
N ARG A 113 -13.88 -14.83 -5.26
CA ARG A 113 -15.24 -14.28 -5.44
C ARG A 113 -16.02 -15.07 -6.48
N ARG A 114 -15.42 -15.33 -7.65
CA ARG A 114 -16.04 -16.13 -8.72
C ARG A 114 -16.41 -17.54 -8.24
N ARG A 115 -15.47 -18.27 -7.63
CA ARG A 115 -15.74 -19.63 -7.11
C ARG A 115 -16.80 -19.66 -6.01
N LYS A 116 -16.83 -18.62 -5.17
CA LYS A 116 -17.87 -18.49 -4.14
C LYS A 116 -19.25 -18.31 -4.78
N GLN A 117 -19.35 -17.50 -5.84
CA GLN A 117 -20.59 -17.31 -6.58
C GLN A 117 -21.05 -18.61 -7.25
N GLU A 118 -20.15 -19.32 -7.94
CA GLU A 118 -20.45 -20.62 -8.56
C GLU A 118 -20.98 -21.63 -7.52
N HIS A 119 -20.35 -21.71 -6.34
CA HIS A 119 -20.81 -22.57 -5.24
C HIS A 119 -22.21 -22.20 -4.74
N LEU A 120 -22.53 -20.90 -4.63
CA LEU A 120 -23.86 -20.44 -4.22
C LEU A 120 -24.92 -20.75 -5.27
N GLU A 121 -24.60 -20.60 -6.55
CA GLU A 121 -25.51 -20.92 -7.65
C GLU A 121 -25.80 -22.43 -7.73
N GLU A 122 -24.77 -23.27 -7.59
CA GLU A 122 -24.96 -24.72 -7.50
C GLU A 122 -25.79 -25.13 -6.29
N ALA A 123 -25.57 -24.51 -5.13
CA ALA A 123 -26.33 -24.80 -3.93
C ALA A 123 -27.81 -24.44 -4.11
N LYS A 124 -28.11 -23.27 -4.68
CA LYS A 124 -29.49 -22.87 -5.03
C LYS A 124 -30.13 -23.83 -6.02
N LYS A 125 -29.39 -24.30 -7.04
CA LYS A 125 -29.90 -25.27 -8.03
C LYS A 125 -30.22 -26.62 -7.38
N LYS A 126 -29.39 -27.09 -6.45
CA LYS A 126 -29.62 -28.33 -5.69
C LYS A 126 -30.83 -28.20 -4.76
N GLU A 127 -30.99 -27.08 -4.07
CA GLU A 127 -32.16 -26.83 -3.23
C GLU A 127 -33.46 -26.80 -4.04
N LYS A 128 -33.48 -26.08 -5.17
CA LYS A 128 -34.64 -26.08 -6.07
C LYS A 128 -35.03 -27.49 -6.51
N LYS A 129 -34.07 -28.30 -6.95
CA LYS A 129 -34.32 -29.70 -7.31
C LYS A 129 -34.91 -30.52 -6.16
N GLN A 130 -34.38 -30.37 -4.94
CA GLN A 130 -34.91 -31.07 -3.77
C GLN A 130 -36.34 -30.65 -3.44
N ILE A 131 -36.67 -29.36 -3.59
CA ILE A 131 -38.04 -28.86 -3.40
C ILE A 131 -38.97 -29.45 -4.46
N ASP A 132 -38.58 -29.43 -5.74
CA ASP A 132 -39.39 -30.01 -6.82
C ASP A 132 -39.63 -31.51 -6.62
N GLU A 133 -38.59 -32.26 -6.25
CA GLU A 133 -38.69 -33.69 -5.94
C GLU A 133 -39.63 -33.97 -4.77
N THR A 134 -39.55 -33.19 -3.69
CA THR A 134 -40.46 -33.35 -2.53
C THR A 134 -41.91 -32.99 -2.87
N VAL A 135 -42.13 -31.96 -3.70
CA VAL A 135 -43.47 -31.61 -4.19
C VAL A 135 -44.06 -32.73 -5.04
N VAL A 136 -43.29 -33.30 -5.98
CA VAL A 136 -43.73 -34.41 -6.83
C VAL A 136 -44.04 -35.65 -6.00
N GLN A 137 -43.20 -35.99 -5.02
CA GLN A 137 -43.45 -37.11 -4.11
C GLN A 137 -44.73 -36.90 -3.30
N ARG A 138 -44.92 -35.73 -2.67
CA ARG A 138 -46.15 -35.40 -1.94
C ARG A 138 -47.39 -35.52 -2.82
N HIS A 139 -47.35 -35.01 -4.04
CA HIS A 139 -48.48 -35.09 -4.97
C HIS A 139 -48.78 -36.55 -5.37
N ARG A 140 -47.78 -37.41 -5.56
CA ARG A 140 -48.01 -38.84 -5.81
C ARG A 140 -48.65 -39.54 -4.61
N PHE A 141 -48.20 -39.24 -3.39
CA PHE A 141 -48.76 -39.84 -2.18
C PHE A 141 -50.22 -39.41 -1.92
N THR A 142 -50.58 -38.15 -2.18
CA THR A 142 -51.97 -37.70 -2.03
C THR A 142 -52.91 -38.28 -3.10
N LYS A 143 -52.40 -38.57 -4.30
CA LYS A 143 -53.20 -39.22 -5.38
C LYS A 143 -53.47 -40.71 -5.12
N ASN A 144 -52.55 -41.41 -4.46
CA ASN A 144 -52.69 -42.85 -4.17
C ASN A 144 -53.51 -43.16 -2.90
N ASN A 145 -53.63 -42.23 -1.96
CA ASN A 145 -54.41 -42.40 -0.72
C ASN A 145 -55.84 -41.80 -0.79
N GLY A 146 -56.26 -41.31 -1.96
CA GLY A 146 -57.57 -40.69 -2.18
C GLY A 146 -58.50 -41.51 -3.10
N GLY A 147 -58.28 -42.81 -3.22
CA GLY A 147 -59.14 -43.75 -3.96
C GLY A 147 -59.82 -44.74 -3.02
#